data_AF-A0A1B9PA18-F1
#
_entry.id   AF-A0A1B9PA18-F1
#
_cell.length_a   1.000
_cell.length_b   1.000
_cell.length_c   1.000
_cell.angle_alpha   90.00
_cell.angle_beta   90.00
_cell.angle_gamma   90.00
#
_symmetry.space_group_name_H-M   'P 1'
#
loop_
_entity.id
_entity.type
_entity.pdbx_description
1 polymer ?
#
loop_
_entity_poly.entity_id
_entity_poly.type
_entity_poly.pdbx_seq_one_letter_code
_entity_poly.pdbx_strand_id
1 'polypeptide(L)'
;MKEKLLKYGPAVFIAFVFIQSLFFKFTGSYETDHIFGVLAEWSGLTWFGTYGGYLIGTAELIASILLFTRFHGLGAIMTVGIMSGAIFFHLFTPLGIQMPEFNSAGNIIGYDGGLLFGMACLVWLCGAFLSIKDIKSQHGFLASFIKPKGI
;
A
#
# COMPACT_ATOMS: atom_id res chain seq x y z
N MET A 1 -13.49 -5.52 24.63
CA MET A 1 -12.42 -6.24 23.89
C MET A 1 -12.68 -6.32 22.39
N LYS A 2 -13.86 -6.77 21.93
CA LYS A 2 -14.18 -6.94 20.50
C LYS A 2 -13.95 -5.69 19.64
N GLU A 3 -14.33 -4.50 20.12
CA GLU A 3 -14.16 -3.25 19.35
C GLU A 3 -12.70 -2.82 19.14
N LYS A 4 -11.84 -3.07 20.15
CA LYS A 4 -10.40 -2.80 20.06
C LYS A 4 -9.75 -3.78 19.08
N LEU A 5 -10.07 -5.07 19.18
CA LEU A 5 -9.57 -6.09 18.24
C LEU A 5 -9.96 -5.78 16.79
N LEU A 6 -11.20 -5.33 16.56
CA LEU A 6 -11.68 -4.95 15.23
C LEU A 6 -10.99 -3.70 14.64
N LYS A 7 -10.37 -2.86 15.48
CA LYS A 7 -9.59 -1.69 15.00
C LYS A 7 -8.12 -2.06 14.76
N TYR A 8 -7.50 -2.76 15.70
CA TYR A 8 -6.07 -3.02 15.66
C TYR A 8 -5.70 -4.20 14.75
N GLY A 9 -6.58 -5.20 14.57
CA GLY A 9 -6.32 -6.35 13.69
C GLY A 9 -5.98 -5.93 12.25
N PRO A 10 -6.87 -5.20 11.55
CA PRO A 10 -6.59 -4.72 10.20
C PRO A 10 -5.37 -3.78 10.13
N ALA A 11 -5.18 -2.93 11.15
CA ALA A 11 -4.04 -2.01 11.19
C ALA A 11 -2.69 -2.74 11.30
N VAL A 12 -2.61 -3.76 12.17
CA VAL A 12 -1.44 -4.63 12.30
C VAL A 12 -1.19 -5.40 11.01
N PHE A 13 -2.24 -5.94 10.39
CA PHE A 13 -2.12 -6.63 9.11
C PHE A 13 -1.57 -5.73 8.00
N ILE A 14 -2.13 -4.53 7.82
CA ILE A 14 -1.63 -3.55 6.83
C ILE A 14 -0.17 -3.23 7.09
N ALA A 15 0.19 -2.88 8.34
CA ALA A 15 1.54 -2.51 8.69
C ALA A 15 2.54 -3.67 8.49
N PHE A 16 2.13 -4.89 8.79
CA PHE A 16 2.94 -6.09 8.53
C PHE A 16 3.27 -6.21 7.04
N VAL A 17 2.26 -6.13 6.17
CA VAL A 17 2.46 -6.24 4.70
C VAL A 17 3.33 -5.10 4.16
N PHE A 18 3.04 -3.86 4.58
CA PHE A 18 3.81 -2.70 4.17
C PHE A 18 5.27 -2.82 4.59
N ILE A 19 5.53 -3.06 5.88
CA ILE A 19 6.90 -3.17 6.42
C ILE A 19 7.68 -4.29 5.77
N GLN A 20 7.07 -5.46 5.52
CA GLN A 20 7.75 -6.55 4.81
C GLN A 20 8.11 -6.14 3.37
N SER A 21 7.21 -5.43 2.69
CA SER A 21 7.46 -4.98 1.32
C SER A 21 8.58 -3.92 1.23
N LEU A 22 8.87 -3.19 2.30
CA LEU A 22 9.92 -2.16 2.33
C LEU A 22 11.30 -2.75 2.06
N PHE A 23 11.56 -4.00 2.48
CA PHE A 23 12.83 -4.66 2.19
C PHE A 23 13.12 -4.66 0.69
N PHE A 24 12.15 -5.08 -0.13
CA PHE A 24 12.30 -5.09 -1.59
C PHE A 24 12.53 -3.68 -2.14
N LYS A 25 11.74 -2.70 -1.66
CA LYS A 25 11.74 -1.32 -2.18
C LYS A 25 12.98 -0.49 -1.84
N PHE A 26 13.66 -0.80 -0.74
CA PHE A 26 14.86 -0.06 -0.30
C PHE A 26 16.19 -0.80 -0.53
N THR A 27 16.16 -2.05 -1.02
CA THR A 27 17.38 -2.84 -1.27
C THR A 27 17.75 -2.96 -2.74
N GLY A 28 16.95 -2.40 -3.65
CA GLY A 28 17.17 -2.55 -5.09
C GLY A 28 16.91 -3.98 -5.57
N SER A 29 15.80 -4.58 -5.13
CA SER A 29 15.42 -5.93 -5.56
C SER A 29 15.00 -5.95 -7.02
N TYR A 30 15.26 -7.05 -7.72
CA TYR A 30 14.87 -7.22 -9.12
C TYR A 30 13.35 -7.12 -9.33
N GLU A 31 12.55 -7.54 -8.34
CA GLU A 31 11.09 -7.36 -8.36
C GLU A 31 10.70 -5.89 -8.38
N THR A 32 11.36 -5.06 -7.57
CA THR A 32 11.10 -3.62 -7.51
C THR A 32 11.50 -2.96 -8.83
N ASP A 33 12.70 -3.28 -9.33
CA ASP A 33 13.20 -2.73 -10.59
C ASP A 33 12.31 -3.13 -11.77
N HIS A 34 11.79 -4.37 -11.78
CA HIS A 34 10.83 -4.82 -12.79
C HIS A 34 9.54 -4.00 -12.74
N ILE A 35 8.89 -3.89 -11.57
CA ILE A 35 7.62 -3.18 -11.42
C ILE A 35 7.75 -1.72 -11.88
N PHE A 36 8.72 -1.00 -11.33
CA PHE A 36 8.86 0.43 -11.63
C PHE A 36 9.48 0.66 -13.01
N GLY A 37 10.31 -0.25 -13.52
CA GLY A 37 10.84 -0.22 -14.88
C GLY A 37 9.75 -0.33 -15.93
N VAL A 38 8.85 -1.30 -15.80
CA VAL A 38 7.70 -1.46 -16.71
C VAL A 38 6.81 -0.21 -16.72
N LEU A 39 6.54 0.36 -15.54
CA LEU A 39 5.74 1.58 -15.44
C LEU A 39 6.46 2.81 -16.01
N ALA A 40 7.78 2.90 -15.85
CA ALA A 40 8.58 3.98 -16.41
C ALA A 40 8.60 3.93 -17.94
N GLU A 41 8.75 2.74 -18.52
CA GLU A 41 8.68 2.54 -19.97
C GLU A 41 7.30 2.87 -20.52
N TRP A 42 6.24 2.38 -19.87
CA TRP A 42 4.86 2.64 -20.27
C TRP A 42 4.48 4.13 -20.19
N SER A 43 4.89 4.82 -19.12
CA SER A 43 4.52 6.23 -18.89
C SER A 43 5.48 7.24 -19.55
N GLY A 44 6.66 6.80 -19.96
CA GLY A 44 7.77 7.68 -20.35
C GLY A 44 8.43 8.41 -19.18
N LEU A 45 8.03 8.15 -17.93
CA LEU A 45 8.60 8.78 -16.73
C LEU A 45 9.80 7.99 -16.23
N THR A 46 10.95 8.15 -16.88
CA THR A 46 12.19 7.42 -16.56
C THR A 46 12.62 7.56 -15.10
N TRP A 47 12.44 8.75 -14.51
CA TRP A 47 12.72 9.00 -13.08
C TRP A 47 11.87 8.12 -12.15
N PHE A 48 10.66 7.74 -12.56
CA PHE A 48 9.78 6.89 -11.77
C PHE A 48 10.30 5.45 -11.70
N GLY A 49 11.04 5.01 -12.73
CA GLY A 49 11.73 3.72 -12.72
C GLY A 49 12.80 3.65 -11.63
N THR A 50 13.54 4.73 -11.43
CA THR A 50 14.62 4.80 -10.43
C THR A 50 14.12 5.12 -9.02
N TYR A 51 13.16 6.05 -8.90
CA TYR A 51 12.75 6.59 -7.61
C TYR A 51 11.37 6.13 -7.14
N GLY A 52 10.57 5.50 -8.00
CA GLY A 52 9.21 5.09 -7.68
C GLY A 52 9.14 4.12 -6.51
N GLY A 53 10.04 3.13 -6.45
CA GLY A 53 10.16 2.20 -5.32
C GLY A 53 10.37 2.90 -3.98
N TYR A 54 11.33 3.82 -3.93
CA TYR A 54 11.61 4.63 -2.74
C TYR A 54 10.43 5.54 -2.36
N LEU A 55 9.77 6.15 -3.34
CA LEU A 55 8.62 7.03 -3.12
C LEU A 55 7.46 6.26 -2.50
N ILE A 56 7.08 5.12 -3.08
CA ILE A 56 5.99 4.28 -2.59
C ILE A 56 6.35 3.66 -1.24
N GLY A 57 7.57 3.13 -1.09
CA GLY A 57 8.04 2.55 0.17
C GLY A 57 8.04 3.57 1.32
N THR A 58 8.43 4.82 1.05
CA THR A 58 8.35 5.89 2.05
C THR A 58 6.90 6.20 2.44
N ALA A 59 5.99 6.25 1.46
CA ALA A 59 4.57 6.47 1.72
C ALA A 59 3.95 5.34 2.56
N GLU A 60 4.31 4.08 2.29
CA GLU A 60 3.88 2.90 3.05
C GLU A 60 4.43 2.89 4.48
N LEU A 61 5.68 3.30 4.68
CA LEU A 61 6.27 3.44 6.01
C LEU A 61 5.52 4.51 6.82
N ILE A 62 5.26 5.67 6.23
CA ILE A 62 4.50 6.74 6.87
C ILE A 62 3.09 6.24 7.21
N ALA A 63 2.40 5.60 6.26
CA ALA A 63 1.06 5.05 6.50
C ALA A 63 1.06 4.04 7.67
N SER A 64 2.05 3.15 7.71
CA SER A 64 2.24 2.15 8.78
C SER A 64 2.39 2.80 10.15
N ILE A 65 3.19 3.87 10.25
CA ILE A 65 3.35 4.62 11.50
C ILE A 65 2.04 5.29 11.89
N LEU A 66 1.40 6.02 10.97
CA LEU A 66 0.19 6.80 11.26
C LEU A 66 -0.96 5.94 11.77
N LEU A 67 -1.09 4.70 11.28
CA LEU A 67 -2.11 3.73 11.71
C LEU A 67 -2.12 3.46 13.22
N PHE A 68 -1.00 3.69 13.93
CA PHE A 68 -0.90 3.49 15.39
C PHE A 68 -0.84 4.80 16.18
N THR A 69 -1.10 5.94 15.53
CA THR A 69 -1.10 7.27 16.18
C THR A 69 -2.52 7.85 16.24
N ARG A 70 -2.63 9.08 16.77
CA ARG A 70 -3.88 9.88 16.69
C ARG A 70 -4.33 10.16 15.25
N PHE A 71 -3.43 10.01 14.28
CA PHE A 71 -3.69 10.18 12.85
C PHE A 71 -4.09 8.88 12.16
N HIS A 72 -4.60 7.89 12.91
CA HIS A 72 -5.04 6.59 12.39
C HIS A 72 -5.86 6.69 11.10
N GLY A 73 -6.85 7.59 11.05
CA GLY A 73 -7.67 7.81 9.88
C GLY A 73 -6.89 8.30 8.64
N LEU A 74 -5.85 9.12 8.83
CA LEU A 74 -4.96 9.54 7.73
C LEU A 74 -4.15 8.35 7.20
N GLY A 75 -3.59 7.53 8.10
CA GLY A 75 -2.90 6.30 7.70
C GLY A 75 -3.80 5.32 6.93
N ALA A 76 -5.07 5.23 7.32
CA ALA A 76 -6.06 4.41 6.63
C ALA A 76 -6.37 4.93 5.20
N ILE A 77 -6.56 6.24 5.01
CA ILE A 77 -6.76 6.82 3.68
C ILE A 77 -5.49 6.69 2.83
N MET A 78 -4.31 6.92 3.40
CA MET A 78 -3.05 6.72 2.68
C MET A 78 -2.92 5.28 2.18
N THR A 79 -3.26 4.30 3.02
CA THR A 79 -3.30 2.87 2.63
C THR A 79 -4.21 2.65 1.42
N VAL A 80 -5.43 3.21 1.45
CA VAL A 80 -6.37 3.11 0.32
C VAL A 80 -5.78 3.76 -0.93
N GLY A 81 -5.21 4.97 -0.82
CA GLY A 81 -4.61 5.68 -1.94
C GLY A 81 -3.46 4.91 -2.59
N ILE A 82 -2.50 4.43 -1.80
CA ILE A 82 -1.33 3.68 -2.29
C ILE A 82 -1.80 2.39 -2.99
N MET A 83 -2.68 1.61 -2.35
CA MET A 83 -3.16 0.36 -2.94
C MET A 83 -4.07 0.60 -4.15
N SER A 84 -4.80 1.72 -4.21
CA SER A 84 -5.59 2.07 -5.40
C SER A 84 -4.68 2.31 -6.59
N GLY A 85 -3.55 3.00 -6.39
CA GLY A 85 -2.52 3.17 -7.42
C GLY A 85 -1.94 1.84 -7.88
N ALA A 86 -1.54 0.97 -6.93
CA ALA A 86 -1.02 -0.36 -7.27
C ALA A 86 -2.02 -1.19 -8.09
N ILE A 87 -3.26 -1.33 -7.60
CA ILE A 87 -4.32 -2.08 -8.28
C ILE A 87 -4.61 -1.50 -9.67
N PHE A 88 -4.71 -0.17 -9.78
CA PHE A 88 -4.91 0.49 -11.07
C PHE A 88 -3.79 0.14 -12.05
N PHE A 89 -2.54 0.25 -11.63
CA PHE A 89 -1.41 -0.02 -12.51
C PHE A 89 -1.32 -1.49 -12.93
N HIS A 90 -1.63 -2.43 -12.04
CA HIS A 90 -1.71 -3.85 -12.43
C HIS A 90 -2.81 -4.14 -13.47
N LEU A 91 -3.94 -3.43 -13.43
CA LEU A 91 -5.09 -3.70 -14.30
C LEU A 91 -5.08 -2.91 -15.62
N PHE A 92 -4.53 -1.70 -15.62
CA PHE A 92 -4.65 -0.77 -16.74
C PHE A 92 -3.31 -0.41 -17.40
N THR A 93 -2.23 -1.09 -17.03
CA THR A 93 -0.91 -0.93 -17.67
C THR A 93 -0.31 -2.28 -18.04
N PRO A 94 0.78 -2.30 -18.83
CA PRO A 94 1.51 -3.53 -19.17
C PRO A 94 2.09 -4.29 -17.98
N LEU A 95 2.05 -3.73 -16.76
CA LEU A 95 2.52 -4.41 -15.55
C LEU A 95 1.84 -5.78 -15.35
N GLY A 96 0.51 -5.85 -15.53
CA GLY A 96 -0.25 -7.09 -15.38
C GLY A 96 -0.28 -7.62 -13.95
N ILE A 97 -0.99 -8.73 -13.71
CA ILE A 97 -1.20 -9.29 -12.36
C ILE A 97 -0.06 -10.21 -11.91
N GLN A 98 0.50 -10.99 -12.83
CA GLN A 98 1.53 -12.00 -12.54
C GLN A 98 2.90 -11.34 -12.45
N MET A 99 3.53 -11.37 -11.27
CA MET A 99 4.85 -10.79 -11.07
C MET A 99 5.94 -11.86 -11.16
N PRO A 100 7.03 -11.63 -11.90
CA PRO A 100 8.14 -12.56 -11.96
C PRO A 100 8.87 -12.65 -10.62
N GLU A 101 9.30 -13.85 -10.27
CA GLU A 101 10.19 -14.12 -9.14
C GLU A 101 11.62 -14.25 -9.62
N PHE A 102 12.57 -13.60 -8.93
CA PHE A 102 13.96 -13.57 -9.33
C PHE A 102 14.87 -14.33 -8.34
N ASN A 103 15.89 -14.99 -8.88
CA ASN A 103 17.00 -15.47 -8.07
C ASN A 103 18.02 -14.35 -7.78
N SER A 104 19.06 -14.66 -6.99
CA SER A 104 20.13 -13.70 -6.66
C SER A 104 20.96 -13.23 -7.87
N ALA A 105 20.86 -13.88 -9.03
CA ALA A 105 21.50 -13.49 -10.27
C ALA A 105 20.57 -12.70 -11.21
N GLY A 106 19.33 -12.40 -10.78
CA GLY A 106 18.35 -11.66 -11.57
C GLY A 106 17.69 -12.47 -12.67
N ASN A 107 17.79 -13.80 -12.64
CA ASN A 107 17.06 -14.64 -13.59
C ASN A 107 15.65 -14.93 -13.06
N ILE A 108 14.68 -14.91 -13.96
CA ILE A 108 13.30 -15.30 -13.64
C ILE A 108 13.29 -16.81 -13.37
N ILE A 109 12.85 -17.19 -12.17
CA ILE A 109 12.73 -18.58 -11.73
C ILE A 109 11.27 -19.03 -11.59
N GLY A 110 10.32 -18.10 -11.70
CA GLY A 110 8.90 -18.36 -11.54
C GLY A 110 8.06 -17.11 -11.63
N TYR A 111 6.80 -17.24 -11.25
CA TYR A 111 5.83 -16.16 -11.10
C TYR A 111 5.09 -16.32 -9.78
N ASP A 112 4.71 -15.20 -9.18
CA ASP A 112 4.07 -15.13 -7.85
C ASP A 112 2.62 -15.64 -7.81
N GLY A 113 2.06 -16.06 -8.95
CA GLY A 113 0.68 -16.53 -9.04
C GLY A 113 -0.39 -15.45 -8.81
N GLY A 114 -0.01 -14.16 -8.86
CA GLY A 114 -0.86 -13.03 -8.51
C GLY A 114 -0.95 -12.75 -7.02
N LEU A 115 -0.04 -13.30 -6.21
CA LEU A 115 0.02 -13.11 -4.77
C LEU A 115 0.13 -11.62 -4.41
N LEU A 116 1.02 -10.86 -5.05
CA LEU A 116 1.20 -9.42 -4.76
C LEU A 116 -0.08 -8.65 -5.02
N PHE A 117 -0.74 -8.92 -6.15
CA PHE A 117 -2.02 -8.28 -6.51
C PHE A 117 -3.14 -8.64 -5.53
N GLY A 118 -3.26 -9.92 -5.16
CA GLY A 118 -4.24 -10.39 -4.17
C GLY A 118 -4.03 -9.73 -2.81
N MET A 119 -2.78 -9.60 -2.37
CA MET A 119 -2.41 -8.88 -1.15
C MET A 119 -2.74 -7.40 -1.24
N ALA A 120 -2.48 -6.73 -2.36
CA ALA A 120 -2.86 -5.33 -2.57
C ALA A 120 -4.38 -5.12 -2.44
N CYS A 121 -5.19 -6.02 -3.03
CA CYS A 121 -6.64 -5.99 -2.88
C CYS A 121 -7.09 -6.16 -1.42
N LEU A 122 -6.51 -7.12 -0.69
CA LEU A 122 -6.87 -7.38 0.71
C LEU A 122 -6.49 -6.20 1.63
N VAL A 123 -5.30 -5.64 1.45
CA VAL A 123 -4.82 -4.45 2.18
C VAL A 123 -5.71 -3.24 1.85
N TRP A 124 -6.13 -3.07 0.59
CA TRP A 124 -7.08 -2.03 0.19
C TRP A 124 -8.40 -2.16 0.95
N LEU A 125 -8.98 -3.37 1.02
CA LEU A 125 -10.22 -3.63 1.76
C LEU A 125 -10.07 -3.31 3.25
N CYS A 126 -8.95 -3.70 3.86
CA CYS A 126 -8.65 -3.35 5.25
C CYS A 126 -8.55 -1.82 5.45
N GLY A 127 -7.85 -1.12 4.55
CA GLY A 127 -7.71 0.34 4.58
C GLY A 127 -9.05 1.06 4.42
N ALA A 128 -9.89 0.61 3.49
CA ALA A 128 -11.23 1.15 3.25
C ALA A 128 -12.12 0.94 4.48
N PHE A 129 -12.10 -0.26 5.06
CA PHE A 129 -12.82 -0.56 6.30
C PHE A 129 -12.41 0.36 7.45
N LEU A 130 -11.11 0.55 7.68
CA LEU A 130 -10.59 1.43 8.72
C LEU A 130 -10.97 2.90 8.46
N SER A 131 -10.90 3.35 7.21
CA SER A 131 -11.28 4.71 6.82
C SER A 131 -12.75 4.98 7.13
N ILE A 132 -13.66 4.08 6.74
CA ILE A 132 -15.09 4.18 7.03
C ILE A 132 -15.35 4.18 8.54
N LYS A 133 -14.64 3.33 9.30
CA LYS A 133 -14.76 3.26 10.75
C LYS A 133 -14.32 4.55 11.43
N ASP A 134 -13.22 5.16 10.98
CA ASP A 134 -12.72 6.42 11.53
C ASP A 134 -13.68 7.58 11.24
N ILE A 135 -14.26 7.66 10.04
CA ILE A 135 -15.30 8.65 9.67
C ILE A 135 -16.54 8.53 10.57
N LYS A 136 -16.95 7.30 10.89
CA LYS A 136 -18.13 7.06 11.75
C LYS A 136 -17.86 7.35 13.22
N SER A 137 -16.60 7.27 13.68
CA SER A 137 -16.23 7.54 15.08
C SER A 137 -16.54 8.99 15.49
N GLN A 138 -16.89 9.20 16.76
CA GLN A 138 -17.10 10.55 17.30
C GLN A 138 -15.78 11.32 17.49
N HIS A 139 -14.69 10.61 17.78
CA HIS A 139 -13.35 11.17 17.98
C HIS A 139 -12.37 10.77 16.86
N GLY A 140 -12.89 10.33 15.72
CA GLY A 140 -12.07 9.96 14.56
C GLY A 140 -11.36 11.17 13.97
N PHE A 141 -10.14 10.98 13.48
CA PHE A 141 -9.40 12.05 12.81
C PHE A 141 -10.15 12.54 11.57
N LEU A 142 -10.62 11.64 10.72
CA LEU A 142 -11.39 11.97 9.52
C LEU A 142 -12.76 12.54 9.86
N ALA A 143 -13.41 12.03 10.91
CA ALA A 143 -14.68 12.55 11.38
C ALA A 143 -14.59 14.04 11.74
N SER A 144 -13.44 14.50 12.26
CA SER A 144 -13.22 15.91 12.62
C SER A 144 -13.22 16.88 11.44
N PHE A 145 -13.02 16.38 10.21
CA PHE A 145 -13.09 17.18 8.98
C PHE A 145 -14.48 17.14 8.32
N ILE A 146 -15.25 16.07 8.54
CA ILE A 146 -16.54 15.83 7.86
C ILE A 146 -17.71 16.28 8.71
N LYS A 147 -17.68 16.03 10.02
CA LYS A 147 -18.78 16.39 10.92
C LYS A 147 -18.69 17.89 11.22
N PRO A 148 -19.75 18.68 10.99
CA PRO A 148 -19.74 20.09 11.34
C PRO A 148 -19.45 20.21 12.84
N LYS A 149 -18.49 21.05 13.20
CA LYS A 149 -18.32 21.45 14.60
C LYS A 149 -19.59 22.20 14.97
N GLY A 150 -20.43 21.58 15.81
CA GLY A 150 -21.63 22.24 16.33
C GLY A 150 -21.25 23.59 16.92
N ILE A 151 -21.99 24.62 16.52
CA ILE A 151 -22.09 25.88 17.27
C ILE A 151 -22.80 25.56 18.58
#